data_AF-A0A0F9VP34-F1
#
_entry.id   AF-A0A0F9VP34-F1
#
_cell.length_a   1.000
_cell.length_b   1.000
_cell.length_c   1.000
_cell.angle_alpha   90.00
_cell.angle_beta   90.00
_cell.angle_gamma   90.00
#
_symmetry.space_group_name_H-M   'P 1'
#
loop_
_entity.id
_entity.type
_entity.pdbx_description
1 polymer ?
#
loop_
_entity_poly.entity_id
_entity_poly.type
_entity_poly.pdbx_seq_one_letter_code
_entity_poly.pdbx_strand_id
1 'polypeptide(L)'
;MSWVKVSDGLATHPKVLAAGQAAAWLHVAGLCYAAQHLTDGAISDSSLSGLGQYTRARARKLADRLVEVRLWERNGTGYAIHDYLDYNPSRKEVEARREAKRRIGQAGGLAKAKQRGKESG
;
A
#
# COMPACT_ATOMS: atom_id res chain seq x y z
N MET A 1 0.42 -10.46 -5.63
CA MET A 1 -0.30 -9.17 -5.79
C MET A 1 -0.93 -8.82 -4.46
N SER A 2 -0.69 -7.61 -3.93
CA SER A 2 -1.37 -7.07 -2.73
C SER A 2 -2.50 -6.15 -3.16
N TRP A 3 -3.50 -6.02 -2.30
CA TRP A 3 -4.60 -5.07 -2.44
C TRP A 3 -4.48 -4.04 -1.33
N VAL A 4 -4.86 -2.80 -1.61
CA VAL A 4 -4.99 -1.75 -0.60
C VAL A 4 -6.47 -1.51 -0.33
N LYS A 5 -6.83 -1.29 0.94
CA LYS A 5 -8.20 -0.93 1.30
C LYS A 5 -8.41 0.56 1.09
N VAL A 6 -9.51 0.88 0.43
CA VAL A 6 -9.99 2.24 0.23
C VAL A 6 -11.45 2.27 0.69
N SER A 7 -11.83 3.28 1.49
CA SER A 7 -13.22 3.46 1.89
C SER A 7 -14.08 3.78 0.67
N ASP A 8 -15.27 3.20 0.63
CA ASP A 8 -16.35 3.52 -0.31
C ASP A 8 -16.79 4.99 -0.25
N GLY A 9 -16.61 5.66 0.89
CA GLY A 9 -16.84 7.09 1.08
C GLY A 9 -15.69 8.00 0.65
N LEU A 10 -14.59 7.48 0.09
CA LEU A 10 -13.42 8.31 -0.26
C LEU A 10 -13.78 9.50 -1.15
N ALA A 11 -14.60 9.26 -2.19
CA ALA A 11 -14.94 10.27 -3.19
C ALA A 11 -15.71 11.47 -2.63
N THR A 12 -16.40 11.30 -1.49
CA THR A 12 -17.21 12.32 -0.84
C THR A 12 -16.62 12.77 0.50
N HIS A 13 -15.49 12.20 0.92
CA HIS A 13 -14.88 12.53 2.21
C HIS A 13 -14.41 14.00 2.25
N PRO A 14 -14.74 14.79 3.30
CA PRO A 14 -14.45 16.23 3.34
C PRO A 14 -12.98 16.58 3.09
N LYS A 15 -12.03 15.84 3.67
CA LYS A 15 -10.58 16.05 3.43
C LYS A 15 -10.19 15.79 1.97
N VAL A 16 -10.82 14.81 1.31
CA VAL A 16 -10.52 14.43 -0.08
C VAL A 16 -11.07 15.49 -1.03
N LEU A 17 -12.30 15.95 -0.79
CA LEU A 17 -12.90 17.06 -1.53
C LEU A 17 -12.05 18.34 -1.38
N ALA A 18 -11.60 18.66 -0.16
CA ALA A 18 -10.73 19.79 0.10
C ALA A 18 -9.35 19.67 -0.57
N ALA A 19 -8.82 18.44 -0.73
CA ALA A 19 -7.54 18.21 -1.39
C ALA A 19 -7.61 18.49 -2.91
N GLY A 20 -8.76 18.22 -3.52
CA GLY A 20 -8.97 18.27 -4.97
C GLY A 20 -8.54 17.00 -5.69
N GLN A 21 -9.07 16.80 -6.90
CA GLN A 21 -9.01 15.52 -7.64
C GLN A 21 -7.57 15.01 -7.88
N ALA A 22 -6.65 15.89 -8.25
CA ALA A 22 -5.26 15.49 -8.50
C ALA A 22 -4.54 15.02 -7.22
N ALA A 23 -4.81 15.67 -6.08
CA ALA A 23 -4.27 15.24 -4.80
C ALA A 23 -4.93 13.95 -4.31
N ALA A 24 -6.24 13.80 -4.54
CA ALA A 24 -6.96 12.55 -4.26
C ALA A 24 -6.39 11.36 -5.04
N TRP A 25 -6.08 11.54 -6.33
CA TRP A 25 -5.39 10.51 -7.11
C TRP A 25 -4.00 10.20 -6.54
N LEU A 26 -3.22 11.21 -6.18
CA LEU A 26 -1.91 11.01 -5.55
C LEU A 26 -2.02 10.25 -4.23
N HIS A 27 -3.08 10.48 -3.44
CA HIS A 27 -3.35 9.73 -2.21
C HIS A 27 -3.56 8.24 -2.49
N VAL A 28 -4.39 7.89 -3.48
CA VAL A 28 -4.60 6.49 -3.92
C VAL A 28 -3.30 5.87 -4.44
N ALA A 29 -2.52 6.61 -5.24
CA ALA A 29 -1.22 6.15 -5.71
C ALA A 29 -0.24 5.89 -4.54
N GLY A 30 -0.24 6.75 -3.52
CA GLY A 30 0.54 6.57 -2.30
C GLY A 30 0.13 5.33 -1.51
N LEU A 31 -1.18 5.10 -1.36
CA LEU A 31 -1.74 3.89 -0.74
C LEU A 31 -1.25 2.62 -1.44
N CYS A 32 -1.33 2.58 -2.77
CA CYS A 32 -0.82 1.48 -3.59
C CYS A 32 0.69 1.30 -3.43
N TYR A 33 1.47 2.39 -3.47
CA TYR A 33 2.92 2.33 -3.27
C TYR A 33 3.28 1.74 -1.92
N ALA A 34 2.65 2.20 -0.84
CA ALA A 34 2.95 1.72 0.50
C ALA A 34 2.62 0.23 0.66
N ALA A 35 1.51 -0.23 0.08
CA ALA A 35 1.12 -1.65 0.08
C ALA A 35 2.04 -2.52 -0.79
N GLN A 36 2.55 -1.99 -1.90
CA GLN A 36 3.45 -2.71 -2.81
C GLN A 36 4.84 -2.87 -2.19
N HIS A 37 5.35 -1.82 -1.54
CA HIS A 37 6.71 -1.75 -1.00
C HIS A 37 6.79 -2.07 0.50
N LEU A 38 5.65 -2.38 1.13
CA LEU A 38 5.53 -2.69 2.56
C LEU A 38 6.19 -1.61 3.43
N THR A 39 5.82 -0.35 3.21
CA THR A 39 6.45 0.80 3.91
C THR A 39 5.64 1.30 5.10
N ASP A 40 4.58 0.58 5.48
CA ASP A 40 3.70 0.95 6.59
C ASP A 40 3.15 2.38 6.48
N GLY A 41 2.84 2.79 5.24
CA GLY A 41 2.30 4.11 4.92
C GLY A 41 3.37 5.18 4.66
N ALA A 42 4.66 4.87 4.78
CA ALA A 42 5.73 5.84 4.51
C ALA A 42 6.02 6.01 3.01
N ILE A 43 6.26 7.25 2.60
CA ILE A 43 6.66 7.65 1.25
C ILE A 43 7.85 8.61 1.37
N SER A 44 9.03 8.22 0.88
CA SER A 44 10.20 9.11 0.90
C SER A 44 10.07 10.23 -0.14
N ASP A 45 10.78 11.35 0.05
CA ASP A 45 10.85 12.43 -0.94
C ASP A 45 11.35 11.94 -2.32
N SER A 46 12.24 10.93 -2.34
CA SER A 46 12.74 10.34 -3.59
C SER A 46 11.70 9.46 -4.29
N SER A 47 10.87 8.74 -3.53
CA SER A 47 9.82 7.90 -4.09
C SER A 47 8.60 8.70 -4.55
N LEU A 48 8.36 9.87 -3.96
CA LEU A 48 7.25 10.76 -4.33
C LEU A 48 7.23 11.09 -5.83
N SER A 49 8.39 11.30 -6.46
CA SER A 49 8.46 11.63 -7.89
C SER A 49 8.01 10.51 -8.83
N GLY A 50 7.92 9.26 -8.35
CA GLY A 50 7.39 8.14 -9.11
C GLY A 50 5.87 7.97 -8.99
N LEU A 51 5.19 8.76 -8.15
CA LEU A 51 3.78 8.59 -7.85
C LEU A 51 2.88 9.43 -8.77
N GLY A 52 1.74 8.87 -9.15
CA GLY A 52 0.65 9.59 -9.81
C GLY A 52 0.95 10.12 -11.22
N GLN A 53 2.10 9.79 -11.80
CA GLN A 53 2.57 10.28 -13.11
C GLN A 53 2.67 11.81 -13.20
N TYR A 54 3.16 12.44 -12.13
CA TYR A 54 3.39 13.88 -12.07
C TYR A 54 4.88 14.22 -12.14
N THR A 55 5.21 15.45 -12.57
CA THR A 55 6.56 15.98 -12.37
C THR A 55 6.87 16.06 -10.88
N ARG A 56 8.15 15.95 -10.51
CA ARG A 56 8.59 16.05 -9.09
C ARG A 56 8.02 17.29 -8.39
N ALA A 57 8.09 18.45 -9.04
CA ALA A 57 7.57 19.70 -8.49
C ALA A 57 6.05 19.66 -8.29
N ARG A 58 5.30 19.05 -9.22
CA ARG A 58 3.84 18.92 -9.09
C ARG A 58 3.46 17.91 -8.00
N ALA A 59 4.11 16.75 -7.95
CA ALA A 59 3.89 15.74 -6.92
C ALA A 59 4.12 16.33 -5.52
N ARG A 60 5.20 17.12 -5.34
CA ARG A 60 5.50 17.84 -4.09
C ARG A 60 4.36 18.76 -3.67
N LYS A 61 3.88 19.64 -4.56
CA LYS A 61 2.76 20.55 -4.28
C LYS A 61 1.48 19.81 -3.90
N LEU A 62 1.17 18.70 -4.58
CA LEU A 62 -0.01 17.90 -4.28
C LEU A 62 0.13 17.17 -2.94
N ALA A 63 1.32 16.67 -2.61
CA ALA A 63 1.58 16.05 -1.32
C ALA A 63 1.55 17.06 -0.16
N ASP A 64 2.05 18.27 -0.37
CA ASP A 64 1.91 19.37 0.60
C ASP A 64 0.43 19.71 0.81
N ARG A 65 -0.39 19.70 -0.24
CA ARG A 65 -1.85 19.83 -0.11
C ARG A 65 -2.48 18.69 0.71
N LEU A 66 -2.02 17.45 0.54
CA LEU A 66 -2.48 16.31 1.34
C LEU A 66 -2.10 16.45 2.82
N VAL A 67 -0.95 17.08 3.12
CA VAL A 67 -0.54 17.42 4.48
C VAL A 67 -1.43 18.51 5.08
N GLU A 68 -1.69 19.57 4.33
CA GLU A 68 -2.59 20.66 4.77
C GLU A 68 -3.96 20.14 5.20
N VAL A 69 -4.54 19.18 4.46
CA VAL A 69 -5.85 18.59 4.78
C VAL A 69 -5.78 17.41 5.73
N ARG A 70 -4.59 17.07 6.28
CA ARG A 70 -4.36 15.95 7.21
C ARG A 70 -4.79 14.59 6.65
N LEU A 71 -4.56 14.36 5.36
CA LEU A 71 -4.57 13.02 4.78
C LEU A 71 -3.19 12.38 4.87
N TRP A 72 -2.13 13.19 4.72
CA TRP A 72 -0.74 12.81 4.92
C TRP A 72 -0.12 13.66 6.03
N GLU A 73 1.07 13.26 6.48
CA GLU A 73 1.88 13.96 7.47
C GLU A 73 3.34 14.00 7.04
N ARG A 74 4.11 14.94 7.57
CA ARG A 74 5.57 14.96 7.43
C ARG A 74 6.21 14.05 8.48
N ASN A 75 7.17 13.23 8.06
CA ASN A 75 7.96 12.36 8.93
C ASN A 75 9.46 12.71 8.92
N GLY A 76 9.81 13.92 8.49
CA GLY A 76 11.18 14.41 8.37
C GLY A 76 11.82 14.14 7.01
N THR A 77 11.77 12.91 6.50
CA THR A 77 12.45 12.49 5.24
C THR A 77 11.51 12.26 4.05
N GLY A 78 10.22 12.57 4.23
CA GLY A 78 9.20 12.47 3.22
C GLY A 78 7.82 12.70 3.82
N TYR A 79 6.96 11.69 3.70
CA TYR A 79 5.57 11.70 4.11
C TYR A 79 5.15 10.38 4.74
N ALA A 80 4.11 10.42 5.57
CA ALA A 80 3.36 9.26 6.04
C ALA A 80 1.88 9.45 5.71
N ILE A 81 1.20 8.38 5.31
CA ILE A 81 -0.25 8.37 5.11
C ILE A 81 -0.92 8.23 6.48
N HIS A 82 -1.79 9.19 6.82
CA HIS A 82 -2.52 9.17 8.09
C HIS A 82 -3.38 7.90 8.21
N ASP A 83 -3.39 7.30 9.40
CA ASP A 83 -4.16 6.09 9.75
C ASP A 83 -3.93 4.87 8.84
N TYR A 84 -2.79 4.79 8.12
CA TYR A 84 -2.56 3.69 7.18
C TYR A 84 -2.75 2.31 7.81
N LEU A 85 -2.16 2.12 9.00
CA LEU A 85 -2.16 0.84 9.72
C LEU A 85 -3.49 0.52 10.41
N ASP A 86 -4.40 1.48 10.55
CA ASP A 86 -5.72 1.23 11.11
C ASP A 86 -6.61 0.45 10.11
N TYR A 87 -6.34 0.64 8.82
CA TYR A 87 -7.13 0.04 7.74
C TYR A 87 -6.36 -1.02 6.95
N ASN A 88 -5.05 -0.84 6.78
CA ASN A 88 -4.18 -1.69 5.95
C ASN A 88 -3.19 -2.49 6.81
N PRO A 89 -2.83 -3.71 6.37
CA PRO A 89 -1.90 -4.53 7.12
C PRO A 89 -0.49 -3.94 7.09
N SER A 90 0.22 -4.08 8.21
CA SER A 90 1.65 -3.78 8.32
C SER A 90 2.52 -4.74 7.50
N ARG A 91 3.77 -4.35 7.24
CA ARG A 91 4.82 -5.19 6.67
C ARG A 91 4.88 -6.53 7.39
N LYS A 92 4.94 -6.48 8.72
CA LYS A 92 5.05 -7.68 9.58
C LYS A 92 3.90 -8.64 9.35
N GLU A 93 2.67 -8.14 9.30
CA GLU A 93 1.48 -8.97 9.06
C GLU A 93 1.46 -9.54 7.64
N VAL A 94 1.82 -8.73 6.64
CA VAL A 94 1.89 -9.20 5.25
C VAL A 94 2.95 -10.29 5.09
N GLU A 95 4.13 -10.12 5.66
CA GLU A 95 5.20 -11.12 5.62
C GLU A 95 4.81 -12.40 6.35
N ALA A 96 4.21 -12.29 7.55
CA ALA A 96 3.70 -13.43 8.29
C ALA A 96 2.65 -14.21 7.50
N ARG A 97 1.71 -13.52 6.84
CA ARG A 97 0.69 -14.16 5.98
C ARG A 97 1.33 -14.82 4.75
N ARG A 98 2.33 -14.19 4.13
CA ARG A 98 3.07 -14.77 2.99
C ARG A 98 3.80 -16.04 3.42
N GLU A 99 4.43 -16.02 4.59
CA GLU A 99 5.13 -17.18 5.14
C GLU A 99 4.18 -18.34 5.44
N ALA A 100 3.07 -18.07 6.13
CA ALA A 100 2.06 -19.07 6.43
C ALA A 100 1.52 -19.73 5.14
N LYS A 101 1.22 -18.91 4.11
CA LYS A 101 0.77 -19.41 2.81
C LYS A 101 1.82 -20.28 2.12
N ARG A 102 3.10 -19.89 2.19
CA ARG A 102 4.22 -20.67 1.63
C ARG A 102 4.31 -22.05 2.28
N ARG A 103 4.25 -22.11 3.62
CA ARG A 103 4.32 -23.38 4.37
C ARG A 103 3.17 -24.33 4.03
N ILE A 104 1.93 -23.81 3.99
CA ILE A 104 0.75 -24.61 3.61
C ILE A 104 0.90 -25.13 2.17
N GLY A 105 1.35 -24.29 1.24
CA GLY A 105 1.59 -24.69 -0.15
C GLY A 105 2.64 -25.80 -0.29
N GLN A 106 3.75 -25.70 0.45
CA GLN A 106 4.79 -26.73 0.48
C GLN A 106 4.27 -28.06 1.03
N ALA A 107 3.55 -28.04 2.16
CA ALA A 107 2.97 -29.25 2.74
C ALA A 107 1.97 -29.93 1.79
N GLY A 108 1.11 -29.17 1.12
CA GLY A 108 0.17 -29.70 0.13
C GLY A 108 0.86 -30.27 -1.11
N GLY A 109 1.94 -29.66 -1.59
CA GLY A 109 2.74 -30.16 -2.70
C GLY A 109 3.41 -31.51 -2.39
N LEU A 110 4.02 -31.63 -1.21
CA LEU A 110 4.64 -32.88 -0.75
C LEU A 110 3.62 -34.01 -0.59
N ALA A 111 2.45 -33.72 -0.03
CA ALA A 111 1.38 -34.71 0.11
C ALA A 111 0.91 -35.25 -1.26
N LYS A 112 0.72 -34.37 -2.25
CA LYS A 112 0.35 -34.76 -3.61
C LYS A 112 1.44 -35.58 -4.31
N ALA A 113 2.71 -35.23 -4.13
CA ALA A 113 3.84 -35.98 -4.69
C ALA A 113 3.89 -37.42 -4.13
N LYS A 114 3.68 -37.57 -2.81
CA LYS A 114 3.63 -38.88 -2.14
C LYS A 114 2.47 -39.76 -2.61
N GLN A 115 1.31 -39.16 -2.93
CA GLN A 115 0.17 -39.90 -3.49
C GLN A 115 0.46 -40.38 -4.92
N ARG A 116 0.99 -39.52 -5.80
CA ARG A 116 1.33 -39.89 -7.19
C ARG A 116 2.37 -41.00 -7.28
N GLY A 117 3.39 -40.97 -6.41
CA GLY A 117 4.42 -42.02 -6.35
C GLY A 117 3.88 -43.38 -5.91
N LYS A 118 2.73 -43.44 -5.22
CA LYS A 118 2.06 -44.69 -4.85
C LYS A 118 1.13 -45.24 -5.93
N GLU A 119 0.64 -44.39 -6.84
CA GLU A 119 -0.25 -44.78 -7.93
C GLU A 119 0.52 -45.25 -9.19
N SER A 120 1.82 -44.94 -9.26
CA SER A 120 2.67 -45.23 -10.43
C SER A 120 3.61 -46.44 -10.24
N GLY A 121 3.50 -47.16 -9.12
CA GLY A 121 4.28 -48.36 -8.80
C GLY A 121 3.37 -49.48 -8.34
#